data_AF-A0A7J9F921-F1
#
_entry.id   AF-A0A7J9F921-F1
#
_cell.length_a   1.000
_cell.length_b   1.000
_cell.length_c   1.000
_cell.angle_alpha   90.00
_cell.angle_beta   90.00
_cell.angle_gamma   90.00
#
_symmetry.space_group_name_H-M   'P 1'
#
loop_
_entity.id
_entity.type
_entity.pdbx_description
1 polymer ?
#
loop_
_entity_poly.entity_id
_entity_poly.type
_entity_poly.pdbx_seq_one_letter_code
_entity_poly.pdbx_strand_id
1 'polypeptide(L)' 'MTIGLLRLADDDAPMLLKVAIRKVNEAKVFDWEGDLPLRHPDRDLIIYEMHVRGYTRHESSGTKFPGTYCGVVEKLDHLK' A
#
# COMPACT_ATOMS: atom_id res chain seq x y z
N MET A 1 -22.08 -10.48 55.10
CA MET A 1 -20.71 -9.97 55.28
C MET A 1 -19.78 -10.84 54.45
N THR A 2 -19.23 -10.21 53.42
CA THR A 2 -18.02 -10.49 52.63
C THR A 2 -17.87 -11.81 51.85
N ILE A 3 -17.81 -11.60 50.53
CA ILE A 3 -17.50 -12.46 49.39
C ILE A 3 -15.97 -12.51 49.17
N GLY A 4 -15.47 -13.63 48.62
CA GLY A 4 -14.43 -13.62 47.58
C GLY A 4 -12.97 -13.80 48.00
N LEU A 5 -12.39 -14.93 47.59
CA LEU A 5 -10.96 -15.00 47.28
C LEU A 5 -10.73 -16.04 46.18
N LEU A 6 -11.03 -15.67 44.94
CA LEU A 6 -10.47 -16.33 43.77
C LEU A 6 -9.15 -15.61 43.45
N ARG A 7 -8.11 -16.43 43.41
CA ARG A 7 -6.69 -16.14 43.21
C ARG A 7 -6.46 -15.17 42.04
N LEU A 8 -5.73 -14.09 42.32
CA LEU A 8 -5.08 -13.25 41.31
C LEU A 8 -4.24 -14.16 40.41
N ALA A 9 -4.65 -14.28 39.16
CA ALA A 9 -3.77 -14.53 38.04
C ALA A 9 -3.89 -13.28 37.17
N ASP A 10 -2.88 -12.44 37.29
CA ASP A 10 -2.34 -11.51 36.30
C ASP A 10 -3.36 -10.77 35.42
N ASP A 11 -3.53 -9.51 35.79
CA ASP A 11 -3.67 -8.35 34.92
C ASP A 11 -3.35 -8.64 33.45
N ASP A 12 -4.33 -8.46 32.54
CA ASP A 12 -4.17 -7.82 31.21
C ASP A 12 -5.35 -8.05 30.24
N ALA A 13 -6.58 -7.75 30.65
CA ALA A 13 -7.62 -7.30 29.72
C ALA A 13 -8.67 -6.45 30.46
N PRO A 14 -9.25 -5.36 29.89
CA PRO A 14 -9.15 -4.88 28.51
C PRO A 14 -8.97 -3.33 28.40
N MET A 15 -7.91 -2.84 27.74
CA MET A 15 -7.95 -1.48 27.16
C MET A 15 -8.74 -1.53 25.85
N LEU A 16 -10.05 -1.83 25.96
CA LEU A 16 -11.01 -1.59 24.90
C LEU A 16 -11.14 -0.08 24.73
N LEU A 17 -10.25 0.50 23.91
CA LEU A 17 -10.52 1.76 23.25
C LEU A 17 -11.68 1.50 22.28
N LYS A 18 -12.91 1.58 22.79
CA LYS A 18 -14.12 1.76 21.98
C LYS A 18 -14.06 3.15 21.36
N VAL A 19 -13.08 3.39 20.48
CA VAL A 19 -13.26 4.38 19.43
C VAL A 19 -14.45 3.84 18.66
N ALA A 20 -15.51 4.62 18.58
CA ALA A 20 -16.54 4.38 17.58
C ALA A 20 -15.82 4.39 16.23
N ILE A 21 -15.44 3.19 15.75
CA ILE A 21 -14.94 3.00 14.40
C ILE A 21 -16.16 3.33 13.56
N ARG A 22 -16.23 4.60 13.15
CA ARG A 22 -17.11 5.10 12.12
C ARG A 22 -17.05 4.06 11.03
N LYS A 23 -18.18 3.35 10.82
CA LYS A 23 -18.34 2.29 9.82
C LYS A 23 -17.65 2.79 8.56
N VAL A 24 -16.44 2.29 8.30
CA VAL A 24 -15.73 2.60 7.06
C VAL A 24 -16.63 1.95 6.03
N ASN A 25 -17.34 2.78 5.24
CA ASN A 25 -18.08 2.32 4.08
C ASN A 25 -17.19 1.30 3.37
N GLU A 26 -17.72 0.10 3.12
CA GLU A 26 -17.02 -1.04 2.54
C GLU A 26 -16.18 -0.57 1.34
N ALA A 27 -14.94 -0.20 1.61
CA ALA A 27 -14.00 0.19 0.59
C ALA A 27 -13.63 -1.11 -0.09
N LYS A 28 -14.06 -1.28 -1.34
CA LYS A 28 -13.69 -2.42 -2.16
C LYS A 28 -12.17 -2.56 -2.09
N VAL A 29 -11.70 -3.63 -1.47
CA VAL A 29 -10.27 -3.91 -1.33
C VAL A 29 -9.71 -4.06 -2.74
N PHE A 30 -8.60 -3.39 -3.02
CA PHE A 30 -7.91 -3.54 -4.28
C PHE A 30 -7.30 -4.94 -4.37
N ASP A 31 -7.55 -5.64 -5.47
CA ASP A 31 -6.95 -6.95 -5.73
C ASP A 31 -5.52 -6.75 -6.22
N TRP A 32 -4.57 -6.99 -5.33
CA TRP A 32 -3.14 -6.87 -5.63
C TRP A 32 -2.59 -8.11 -6.36
N GLU A 33 -3.40 -9.14 -6.58
CA GLU A 33 -2.99 -10.38 -7.26
C GLU A 33 -1.75 -11.05 -6.63
N GLY A 34 -1.50 -10.82 -5.34
CA GLY A 34 -0.35 -11.37 -4.61
C GLY A 34 0.95 -10.55 -4.74
N ASP A 35 0.91 -9.33 -5.27
CA ASP A 35 2.08 -8.44 -5.34
C ASP A 35 2.69 -8.16 -3.95
N LEU A 36 4.03 -8.13 -3.90
CA LEU A 36 4.82 -7.95 -2.68
C LEU A 36 6.00 -7.01 -2.93
N PRO A 37 6.43 -6.21 -1.93
CA PRO A 37 7.60 -5.34 -2.08
C PRO A 37 8.89 -6.11 -2.44
N LEU A 38 9.66 -5.60 -3.41
CA LEU A 38 10.86 -6.25 -3.98
C LEU A 38 12.05 -6.44 -3.01
N ARG A 39 12.16 -5.63 -1.95
CA ARG A 39 13.19 -5.73 -0.89
C ARG A 39 14.65 -5.84 -1.40
N HIS A 40 15.01 -5.14 -2.48
CA HIS A 40 16.40 -5.04 -2.92
C HIS A 40 17.27 -4.25 -1.91
N PRO A 41 18.54 -4.62 -1.70
CA PRO A 41 19.47 -3.81 -0.91
C PRO A 41 19.76 -2.47 -1.59
N ASP A 42 19.79 -1.37 -0.82
CA ASP A 42 19.95 0.00 -1.36
C ASP A 42 21.19 0.17 -2.25
N ARG A 43 22.29 -0.54 -1.92
CA ARG A 43 23.55 -0.49 -2.65
C ARG A 43 23.47 -1.10 -4.06
N ASP A 44 22.45 -1.91 -4.33
CA ASP A 44 22.26 -2.61 -5.59
C ASP A 44 21.23 -1.88 -6.50
N LEU A 45 20.67 -0.75 -6.03
CA LEU A 45 19.65 0.02 -6.77
C LEU A 45 20.26 0.99 -7.79
N ILE A 46 19.70 0.99 -8.99
CA ILE A 46 19.87 2.07 -9.98
C ILE A 46 18.53 2.81 -10.08
N ILE A 47 18.51 4.07 -9.64
CA ILE A 47 17.27 4.85 -9.53
C ILE A 47 17.11 5.77 -10.75
N TYR A 48 15.99 5.64 -11.45
CA TYR A 48 15.60 6.53 -12.54
C TYR A 48 14.62 7.59 -12.02
N GLU A 49 15.05 8.85 -11.97
CA GLU A 49 14.14 9.97 -11.70
C GLU A 49 13.37 10.33 -12.97
N MET A 50 12.04 10.25 -12.91
CA MET A 50 11.17 10.50 -14.07
C MET A 50 9.87 11.20 -13.70
N HIS A 51 9.36 12.00 -14.64
CA HIS A 51 8.05 12.65 -14.51
C HIS A 51 6.98 11.84 -15.26
N VAL A 52 5.91 11.42 -14.57
CA VAL A 52 4.80 10.63 -15.15
C VAL A 52 4.27 11.23 -16.45
N ARG A 53 3.85 12.50 -16.42
CA ARG A 53 3.40 13.22 -17.63
C ARG A 53 4.49 13.29 -18.72
N GLY A 54 5.71 13.68 -18.37
CA GLY A 54 6.78 13.89 -19.35
C GLY A 54 7.18 12.63 -20.08
N TYR A 55 7.18 11.48 -19.40
CA TYR A 55 7.68 10.21 -19.92
C TYR A 55 6.97 9.73 -21.19
N THR A 56 5.64 9.91 -21.26
CA THR A 56 4.82 9.40 -22.37
C THR A 56 3.99 10.47 -23.07
N ARG A 57 4.19 11.76 -22.77
CA ARG A 57 3.40 12.83 -23.40
C ARG A 57 3.70 13.04 -24.89
N HIS A 58 4.92 12.81 -25.32
CA HIS A 58 5.30 13.07 -26.72
C HIS A 58 4.65 12.04 -27.66
N GLU A 59 4.26 12.46 -28.87
CA GLU A 59 3.59 11.60 -29.86
C GLU A 59 4.44 10.38 -30.25
N SER A 60 5.76 10.55 -30.27
CA SER A 60 6.71 9.44 -30.53
C SER A 60 6.69 8.34 -29.46
N SER A 61 6.07 8.58 -28.30
CA SER A 61 5.88 7.52 -27.31
C SER A 61 4.96 6.42 -27.85
N GLY A 62 4.00 6.75 -28.72
CA GLY A 62 3.05 5.79 -29.29
C GLY A 62 2.18 5.07 -28.25
N THR A 63 1.95 5.69 -27.08
CA THR A 63 1.09 5.14 -26.02
C THR A 63 -0.38 5.51 -26.25
N LYS A 64 -1.30 4.64 -25.81
CA LYS A 64 -2.75 4.91 -25.90
C LYS A 64 -3.19 6.01 -24.94
N PHE A 65 -2.53 6.11 -23.79
CA PHE A 65 -2.85 7.08 -22.73
C PHE A 65 -1.65 7.99 -22.38
N PRO A 66 -1.25 8.91 -23.27
CA PRO A 66 -0.02 9.70 -23.12
C PRO A 66 -0.03 10.60 -21.88
N GLY A 67 1.06 10.54 -21.12
CA GLY A 67 1.28 11.35 -19.92
C GLY A 67 0.43 10.94 -18.71
N THR A 68 0.00 9.69 -18.64
CA THR A 68 -0.79 9.11 -17.54
C THR A 68 -0.09 7.90 -16.91
N TYR A 69 -0.56 7.43 -15.75
CA TYR A 69 -0.06 6.20 -15.13
C TYR A 69 -0.19 4.98 -16.06
N CYS A 70 -1.33 4.82 -16.75
CA CYS A 70 -1.52 3.74 -17.71
C CYS A 70 -0.53 3.84 -18.87
N GLY A 71 -0.25 5.05 -19.36
CA GLY A 71 0.78 5.26 -20.39
C GLY A 71 2.17 4.84 -19.92
N VAL A 72 2.53 5.07 -18.66
CA VAL A 72 3.80 4.58 -18.09
C VAL A 72 3.84 3.04 -18.09
N VAL A 73 2.75 2.39 -17.68
CA VAL A 73 2.64 0.92 -17.68
C VAL A 73 2.90 0.33 -19.07
N GLU A 74 2.36 0.97 -20.13
CA GLU A 74 2.60 0.57 -21.54
C GLU A 74 4.08 0.63 -21.96
N LYS A 75 4.95 1.32 -21.20
CA LYS A 75 6.37 1.53 -21.52
C LYS A 75 7.34 0.99 -20.49
N LEU A 76 6.88 0.24 -19.49
CA LEU A 76 7.75 -0.32 -18.44
C LEU A 76 8.89 -1.18 -19.01
N ASP A 77 8.70 -1.83 -20.16
CA ASP A 77 9.76 -2.61 -20.83
C ASP A 77 10.98 -1.79 -21.24
N HIS A 78 10.85 -0.46 -21.41
CA HIS A 78 11.98 0.41 -21.72
C HIS A 78 12.92 0.63 -20.53
N LEU A 79 12.45 0.38 -19.30
CA LEU A 79 13.20 0.55 -18.05
C LEU A 79 13.70 -0.78 -17.46
N LYS A 80 13.44 -1.90 -18.14
CA LYS A 80 13.89 -3.23 -17.71
C LYS A 80 15.37 -3.46 -18.02
#